data_AF-L0RFB2-F1
#
_entry.id   AF-L0RFB2-F1
#
_cell.length_a   1.000
_cell.length_b   1.000
_cell.length_c   1.000
_cell.angle_alpha   90.00
_cell.angle_beta   90.00
_cell.angle_gamma   90.00
#
_symmetry.space_group_name_H-M   'P 1'
#
loop_
_entity.id
_entity.type
_entity.pdbx_description
1 polymer ?
#
loop_
_entity_poly.entity_id
_entity_poly.type
_entity_poly.pdbx_seq_one_letter_code
_entity_poly.pdbx_strand_id
1 'polypeptide(L)'
;MPSARAAFILSVKPCVGCGWCCISDPCEVSHRKYGYTRRCPDLNWDDVQGRYLCRLMGDVTEGDDAKRQLFEGQGCCAPLMTWRDDVRNRDND
;
A
#
# COMPACT_ATOMS: atom_id res chain seq x y z
N MET A 1 0.76 -43.84 10.07
CA MET A 1 -0.22 -43.07 9.27
C MET A 1 0.01 -41.58 9.56
N PRO A 2 0.64 -40.78 8.67
CA PRO A 2 0.74 -39.35 8.88
C PRO A 2 -0.44 -38.65 8.20
N SER A 3 -1.41 -38.20 9.00
CA SER A 3 -2.58 -37.46 8.52
C SER A 3 -2.28 -35.96 8.43
N ALA A 4 -2.26 -35.49 7.18
CA ALA A 4 -2.59 -34.15 6.70
C ALA A 4 -2.80 -33.04 7.76
N ARG A 5 -1.78 -32.18 7.91
CA ARG A 5 -1.97 -30.76 8.18
C ARG A 5 -1.10 -29.98 7.21
N ALA A 6 -1.49 -30.02 5.94
CA ALA A 6 -1.10 -28.97 5.00
C ALA A 6 -1.81 -27.70 5.47
N ALA A 7 -1.15 -26.93 6.32
CA ALA A 7 -1.53 -25.55 6.55
C ALA A 7 -1.43 -24.87 5.18
N PHE A 8 -2.58 -24.59 4.56
CA PHE A 8 -2.65 -23.58 3.51
C PHE A 8 -2.19 -22.28 4.17
N ILE A 9 -0.90 -21.97 4.02
CA ILE A 9 -0.36 -20.66 4.34
C ILE A 9 -1.07 -19.73 3.35
N LEU A 10 -2.11 -19.03 3.80
CA LEU A 10 -2.60 -17.87 3.07
C LEU A 10 -1.39 -16.94 2.94
N SER A 11 -0.80 -16.89 1.75
CA SER A 11 0.35 -16.06 1.45
C SER A 11 -0.11 -14.60 1.48
N VAL A 12 -0.07 -14.00 2.68
CA VAL A 12 -0.31 -12.58 2.85
C VAL A 12 0.84 -11.85 2.16
N LYS A 13 0.55 -11.23 1.03
CA LYS A 13 1.54 -10.45 0.28
C LYS A 13 1.65 -9.06 0.90
N PRO A 14 2.83 -8.63 1.41
CA PRO A 14 2.98 -7.33 2.06
C PRO A 14 2.82 -6.18 1.06
N CYS A 15 2.54 -4.97 1.53
CA CYS A 15 2.69 -3.78 0.68
C CYS A 15 4.16 -3.63 0.26
N VAL A 16 4.41 -3.44 -1.03
CA VAL A 16 5.77 -3.26 -1.59
C VAL A 16 6.03 -1.82 -2.06
N GLY A 17 5.07 -0.91 -1.86
CA GLY A 17 5.20 0.47 -2.33
C GLY A 17 5.14 0.60 -3.84
N CYS A 18 4.36 -0.23 -4.55
CA CYS A 18 4.20 -0.12 -6.00
C CYS A 18 3.37 1.09 -6.45
N GLY A 19 2.63 1.75 -5.54
CA GLY A 19 1.85 2.95 -5.81
C GLY A 19 0.50 2.73 -6.52
N TRP A 20 0.19 1.51 -6.97
CA TRP A 20 -1.01 1.23 -7.76
C TRP A 20 -2.31 1.69 -7.10
N CYS A 21 -2.54 1.32 -5.83
CA CYS A 21 -3.75 1.71 -5.11
C CYS A 21 -3.83 3.24 -4.97
N CYS A 22 -2.74 3.90 -4.57
CA CYS A 22 -2.74 5.35 -4.36
C CYS A 22 -2.90 6.19 -5.65
N ILE A 23 -2.58 5.62 -6.82
CA ILE A 23 -2.73 6.27 -8.13
C ILE A 23 -4.09 5.94 -8.77
N SER A 24 -4.58 4.71 -8.62
CA SER A 24 -5.80 4.25 -9.30
C SER A 24 -7.06 4.48 -8.47
N ASP A 25 -6.97 4.27 -7.16
CA ASP A 25 -8.11 4.30 -6.23
C ASP A 25 -7.64 4.74 -4.82
N PRO A 26 -7.51 6.06 -4.59
CA PRO A 26 -7.07 6.59 -3.30
C PRO A 26 -7.91 6.05 -2.14
N CYS A 27 -7.27 5.78 -1.01
CA CYS A 27 -7.97 5.21 0.15
C CYS A 27 -8.94 6.21 0.81
N GLU A 28 -9.86 5.71 1.63
CA GLU A 28 -10.79 6.56 2.38
C GLU A 28 -10.10 7.62 3.25
N VAL A 29 -8.93 7.31 3.82
CA VAL A 29 -8.14 8.28 4.60
C VAL A 29 -7.73 9.46 3.72
N SER A 30 -7.28 9.19 2.49
CA SER A 30 -6.96 10.23 1.51
C SER A 30 -8.22 11.03 1.13
N HIS A 31 -9.34 10.36 0.87
CA HIS A 31 -10.59 11.02 0.50
C HIS A 31 -11.15 11.93 1.60
N ARG A 32 -11.07 11.52 2.87
CA ARG A 32 -11.51 12.36 4.00
C ARG A 32 -10.63 13.61 4.15
N LYS A 33 -9.34 13.51 3.85
CA LYS A 33 -8.38 14.60 4.00
C LYS A 33 -8.34 15.55 2.80
N TYR A 34 -8.43 15.03 1.59
CA TYR A 34 -8.21 15.79 0.34
C TYR A 34 -9.40 15.81 -0.62
N GLY A 35 -10.45 15.04 -0.34
CA GLY A 35 -11.55 14.82 -1.27
C GLY A 35 -11.21 13.87 -2.41
N TYR A 36 -12.01 13.90 -3.47
CA TYR A 36 -11.76 13.09 -4.67
C TYR A 36 -10.62 13.68 -5.49
N THR A 37 -9.49 12.99 -5.50
CA THR A 37 -8.30 13.36 -6.26
C THR A 37 -7.94 12.25 -7.24
N ARG A 38 -7.29 12.60 -8.36
CA ARG A 38 -6.82 11.60 -9.33
C ARG A 38 -5.68 10.74 -8.75
N ARG A 39 -4.84 11.33 -7.89
CA ARG A 39 -3.69 10.68 -7.25
C ARG A 39 -3.60 11.21 -5.82
N CYS A 40 -3.37 10.31 -4.85
CA CYS A 40 -3.22 10.70 -3.46
C CYS A 40 -2.05 11.70 -3.29
N PRO A 41 -2.27 12.90 -2.71
CA PRO A 41 -1.21 13.90 -2.50
C PRO A 41 -0.06 13.43 -1.58
N ASP A 42 -0.32 12.48 -0.69
CA ASP A 42 0.68 11.90 0.22
C ASP A 42 1.46 10.72 -0.36
N LEU A 43 1.21 10.38 -1.63
CA LEU A 43 2.02 9.40 -2.34
C LEU A 43 3.35 10.01 -2.77
N ASN A 44 4.44 9.57 -2.17
CA ASN A 44 5.78 10.06 -2.46
C ASN A 44 6.68 8.95 -2.98
N TRP A 45 7.30 9.15 -4.15
CA TRP A 45 8.37 8.27 -4.59
C TRP A 45 9.63 8.51 -3.74
N ASP A 46 10.20 7.44 -3.19
CA ASP A 46 11.46 7.47 -2.46
C ASP A 46 12.56 6.83 -3.31
N ASP A 47 13.46 7.65 -3.85
CA ASP A 47 14.54 7.19 -4.71
C ASP A 47 15.56 6.30 -3.99
N VAL A 48 15.71 6.46 -2.68
CA VAL A 48 16.67 5.68 -1.87
C VAL A 48 16.17 4.24 -1.70
N GLN A 49 14.88 4.06 -1.41
CA GLN A 49 14.24 2.76 -1.23
C GLN A 49 13.71 2.18 -2.54
N GLY A 50 13.69 2.97 -3.62
CA GLY A 50 13.18 2.55 -4.93
C GLY A 50 11.70 2.17 -4.89
N ARG A 51 10.89 2.87 -4.09
CA ARG A 51 9.46 2.57 -3.93
C ARG A 51 8.65 3.79 -3.50
N TYR A 52 7.33 3.71 -3.62
CA TYR A 52 6.43 4.69 -3.05
C TYR A 52 6.25 4.53 -1.54
N LEU A 53 6.27 5.66 -0.84
CA LEU A 53 5.95 5.81 0.57
C LEU A 53 4.67 6.63 0.74
N CYS A 54 3.87 6.23 1.73
CA CYS A 54 2.70 7.00 2.17
C CYS A 54 3.13 7.96 3.26
N ARG A 55 3.10 9.28 2.99
CA ARG A 55 3.49 10.29 3.99
C ARG A 55 2.60 10.29 5.22
N LEU A 56 1.31 9.96 5.06
CA LEU A 56 0.39 9.83 6.20
C LEU A 56 0.84 8.76 7.19
N MET A 57 1.32 7.61 6.71
CA MET A 57 1.79 6.54 7.60
C MET A 57 3.04 6.93 8.39
N GLY A 58 3.83 7.89 7.90
CA GLY A 58 5.01 8.43 8.57
C GLY A 58 4.74 9.67 9.42
N ASP A 59 3.51 10.18 9.44
CA ASP A 59 3.16 11.39 10.17
C ASP A 59 3.18 11.16 11.70
N VAL A 60 3.72 12.11 12.45
CA VAL A 60 3.87 11.99 13.92
C VAL A 60 2.56 12.11 14.69
N THR A 61 1.54 12.71 14.09
CA THR A 61 0.24 12.98 14.72
C THR A 61 -0.82 12.02 14.21
N GLU A 62 -0.86 11.80 12.90
CA GLU A 62 -1.91 11.04 12.22
C GLU A 62 -1.46 9.63 11.82
N GLY A 63 -0.17 9.30 11.91
CA GLY A 63 0.39 8.08 11.35
C GLY A 63 -0.14 6.80 11.98
N ASP A 64 -0.33 6.78 13.29
CA ASP A 64 -0.85 5.59 13.96
C ASP A 64 -2.32 5.31 13.63
N ASP A 65 -3.12 6.37 13.46
CA ASP A 65 -4.50 6.25 12.99
C ASP A 65 -4.55 5.80 11.51
N ALA A 66 -3.70 6.39 10.65
CA ALA A 66 -3.58 5.98 9.26
C ALA A 66 -3.17 4.50 9.10
N LYS A 67 -2.17 4.02 9.85
CA LYS A 67 -1.77 2.61 9.85
C LYS A 67 -2.92 1.69 10.25
N ARG A 68 -3.71 2.10 11.26
CA ARG A 68 -4.84 1.32 11.78
C ARG A 68 -5.98 1.25 10.76
N GLN A 69 -6.36 2.38 10.17
CA GLN A 69 -7.43 2.45 9.17
C GLN A 69 -7.05 1.77 7.84
N LEU A 70 -5.76 1.76 7.50
CA LEU A 70 -5.25 1.12 6.27
C LEU A 70 -4.79 -0.32 6.48
N PHE A 71 -5.08 -0.89 7.66
CA PHE A 71 -4.78 -2.29 8.01
C PHE A 71 -3.32 -2.66 7.74
N GLU A 72 -2.38 -1.80 8.14
CA GLU A 72 -0.95 -2.06 7.98
C GLU A 72 -0.59 -3.46 8.51
N GLY A 73 0.17 -4.22 7.71
CA GLY A 73 0.61 -5.57 8.05
C GLY A 73 -0.40 -6.69 7.74
N GLN A 74 -1.66 -6.38 7.41
CA GLN A 74 -2.67 -7.40 7.09
C GLN A 74 -2.67 -7.87 5.63
N GLY A 75 -1.81 -7.27 4.80
CA GLY A 75 -1.62 -7.64 3.40
C GLY A 75 -2.00 -6.53 2.44
N CYS A 76 -1.62 -6.71 1.18
CA CYS A 76 -1.92 -5.79 0.11
C CYS A 76 -3.37 -5.96 -0.36
N CYS A 77 -4.06 -4.85 -0.57
CA CYS A 77 -5.39 -4.82 -1.18
C CYS A 77 -5.43 -5.32 -2.63
N ALA A 78 -4.28 -5.32 -3.32
CA ALA A 78 -4.12 -5.78 -4.71
C ALA A 78 -2.96 -6.80 -4.85
N PRO A 79 -3.07 -7.99 -4.24
CA PRO A 79 -1.93 -8.93 -4.11
C PRO A 79 -1.51 -9.58 -5.44
N LEU A 80 -2.40 -9.57 -6.44
CA LEU A 80 -2.16 -10.14 -7.77
C LEU A 80 -1.80 -9.08 -8.82
N MET A 81 -1.69 -7.81 -8.43
CA MET A 81 -1.32 -6.73 -9.34
C MET A 81 0.13 -6.83 -9.78
N THR A 82 0.38 -6.76 -11.09
CA THR A 82 1.72 -6.93 -11.70
C THR A 82 2.69 -5.81 -11.34
N TRP A 83 2.21 -4.61 -10.97
CA TRP A 83 3.07 -3.52 -10.49
C TRP A 83 3.88 -3.88 -9.25
N ARG A 84 3.47 -4.92 -8.52
CA ARG A 84 4.23 -5.44 -7.37
C ARG A 84 5.57 -6.06 -7.78
N ASP A 85 5.65 -6.56 -9.01
CA ASP A 85 6.85 -7.19 -9.58
C ASP A 85 7.65 -6.20 -10.45
N ASP A 86 7.11 -4.99 -10.69
CA ASP A 86 7.72 -3.87 -11.43
C ASP A 86 7.55 -2.56 -10.64
N VAL A 87 8.22 -2.46 -9.49
CA VAL A 87 8.19 -1.24 -8.67
C VAL A 87 9.10 -0.18 -9.31
N ARG A 88 8.49 0.89 -9.82
CA ARG A 88 9.17 2.03 -10.47
C ARG A 88 8.40 3.31 -10.25
N ASN A 89 9.08 4.44 -10.43
CA ASN A 89 8.46 5.75 -10.42
C ASN A 89 7.52 5.90 -11.63
N ARG A 90 6.30 6.35 -11.36
CA ARG A 90 5.19 6.57 -12.29
C ARG A 90 4.58 7.97 -12.11
N ASP A 91 5.30 8.91 -11.52
CA ASP A 91 4.81 10.27 -11.29
C ASP A 91 4.60 11.04 -12.61
N ASN A 92 5.20 10.54 -13.70
CA ASN A 92 5.08 11.08 -15.06
C ASN A 92 4.39 10.10 -16.04
N ASP A 93 3.77 9.03 -15.54
CA ASP A 93 2.99 8.07 -16.35
C ASP A 93 1.60 8.63 -16.74
#